data_AF-A0A9X0QG74-F1
#
_entry.id   AF-A0A9X0QG74-F1
#
_cell.length_a   1.000
_cell.length_b   1.000
_cell.length_c   1.000
_cell.angle_alpha   90.00
_cell.angle_beta   90.00
_cell.angle_gamma   90.00
#
_symmetry.space_group_name_H-M   'P 1'
#
loop_
_entity.id
_entity.type
_entity.pdbx_description
1 polymer ?
#
loop_
_entity_poly.entity_id
_entity_poly.type
_entity_poly.pdbx_seq_one_letter_code
_entity_poly.pdbx_strand_id
1 'polypeptide(L)'
;MISGTPSVTGTTSFTATVSDNGNPVQTKSVSVSIKLSAAQPPPGPGTTWYIRPDGGTNTQCTGKTNAPYPGSGSGQACAFNHPYQMLNSSGNWTSFASGDTIQFVNTSGTSDTYFMGEKNSGVGTDWSAQISLCATGANNATGCILPAPPSGTASQHTRILGQNAGNCHDSAHTHLVNPTVLSGIDNAFAVLDTRGTNYVDISCIEITQPDTCTVIEGPGQCSDAKNYVKYGGIILNYLTEQGPSNLTLQDVAVVGVAGSGILGSHLNKTSSDIFSATDVYVIGNGEAGWNGDGGGCGTSCETVGTMNLSHVMIDWNGCVAVKPYDMTKPDTQNAFNYCYGQESGGYGDGFVQVAAGNMTLNVDHSFFRWNTQDGFDSLHLSDDIKTSPAIHISTSWSEGNAGQTFKLGAGSASSAINNVSISNCRVLATASNFPNNPSGWALDNGDTCRAAGNHWAFQLNNNTVITLENNTSVGYGTTMYDVECAPLAPNCAASGATFIFRNNISKGYPDPGDDNRLASGIYLGAGNIFANAGSVIDHNLWSTMNTGCPDVSVGGSYEKIYTCGDPDLVGESNINAINPNITSSSAAINSGIAISGITTDYNGNTRANPPAIGAMEP
;
A
#
# COMPACT_ATOMS: atom_id res chain seq x y z
N MET A 1 4.80 30.98 19.32
CA MET A 1 5.32 30.81 17.95
C MET A 1 6.61 31.61 17.85
N ILE A 2 7.75 30.97 17.60
CA ILE A 2 9.03 31.65 17.33
C ILE A 2 9.28 31.48 15.82
N SER A 3 9.44 32.57 15.08
CA SER A 3 9.66 32.56 13.62
C SER A 3 10.84 33.46 13.23
N GLY A 4 11.73 32.97 12.38
CA GLY A 4 12.88 33.73 11.87
C GLY A 4 13.99 32.82 11.35
N THR A 5 14.95 33.38 10.59
CA THR A 5 16.13 32.65 10.10
C THR A 5 17.24 32.70 11.16
N PRO A 6 17.73 31.56 11.68
CA PRO A 6 18.80 31.53 12.66
C PRO A 6 20.10 32.11 12.09
N SER A 7 20.74 33.05 12.80
CA SER A 7 22.05 33.60 12.43
C SER A 7 23.23 32.89 13.10
N VAL A 8 22.96 31.95 14.01
CA VAL A 8 23.95 31.22 14.82
C VAL A 8 23.57 29.75 14.98
N THR A 9 24.57 28.89 15.12
CA THR A 9 24.43 27.45 15.35
C THR A 9 24.72 27.09 16.79
N GLY A 10 24.03 26.11 17.35
CA GLY A 10 24.27 25.63 18.71
C GLY A 10 22.98 25.27 19.45
N THR A 11 23.12 24.87 20.71
CA THR A 11 21.98 24.62 21.60
C THR A 11 21.67 25.90 22.37
N THR A 12 20.48 26.45 22.15
CA THR A 12 19.96 27.57 22.94
C THR A 12 18.95 27.04 23.94
N SER A 13 19.24 27.21 25.22
CA SER A 13 18.32 26.85 26.30
C SER A 13 17.61 28.08 26.83
N PHE A 14 16.29 28.01 26.99
CA PHE A 14 15.49 29.00 27.70
C PHE A 14 14.87 28.34 28.91
N THR A 15 14.86 29.08 30.02
CA THR A 15 14.24 28.64 31.27
C THR A 15 13.05 29.52 31.54
N ALA A 16 11.86 28.93 31.54
CA ALA A 16 10.66 29.59 32.01
C ALA A 16 10.54 29.37 33.52
N THR A 17 10.48 30.44 34.30
CA THR A 17 10.28 30.39 35.75
C THR A 17 8.95 31.03 36.10
N VAL A 18 8.17 30.35 36.93
CA VAL A 18 6.93 30.89 37.52
C VAL A 18 7.13 31.00 39.02
N SER A 19 6.73 32.15 39.57
CA SER A 19 6.69 32.41 41.01
C SER A 19 5.23 32.58 41.45
N ASP A 20 4.88 32.06 42.62
CA ASP A 20 3.61 32.40 43.27
C ASP A 20 3.70 33.72 44.06
N ASN A 21 2.57 34.17 44.59
CA ASN A 21 2.50 35.36 45.46
C ASN A 21 2.48 34.99 46.96
N GLY A 22 2.97 33.81 47.33
CA GLY A 22 2.98 33.32 48.71
C GLY A 22 4.01 34.02 49.61
N ASN A 23 3.91 33.80 50.92
CA ASN A 23 4.98 34.14 51.86
C ASN A 23 5.29 32.91 52.73
N PRO A 24 6.39 32.18 52.44
CA PRO A 24 7.42 32.51 51.46
C PRO A 24 6.97 32.26 50.01
N VAL A 25 7.51 33.04 49.07
CA VAL A 25 7.30 32.87 47.63
C VAL A 25 7.89 31.53 47.18
N GLN A 26 7.11 30.75 46.44
CA GLN A 26 7.59 29.53 45.79
C GLN A 26 7.87 29.80 44.32
N THR A 27 8.92 29.17 43.79
CA THR A 27 9.29 29.28 42.37
C THR A 27 9.48 27.90 41.75
N LYS A 28 9.06 27.75 40.49
CA LYS A 28 9.31 26.54 39.69
C LYS A 28 9.80 26.93 38.30
N SER A 29 10.84 26.25 37.84
CA SER A 29 11.46 26.50 36.54
C SER A 29 11.41 25.27 35.65
N VAL A 30 11.22 25.48 34.34
CA VAL A 30 11.36 24.46 33.29
C VAL A 30 12.33 24.99 32.25
N SER A 31 13.37 24.20 31.96
CA SER A 31 14.30 24.48 30.86
C SER A 31 13.89 23.72 29.61
N VAL A 32 13.87 24.43 28.48
CA VAL A 32 13.64 23.87 27.16
C VAL A 32 14.82 24.28 26.28
N SER A 33 15.34 23.33 25.50
CA SER A 33 16.49 23.54 24.63
C SER A 33 16.06 23.41 23.16
N ILE A 34 16.47 24.36 22.33
CA ILE A 34 16.39 24.28 20.87
C ILE A 34 17.81 24.07 20.34
N LYS A 35 18.03 23.00 19.58
CA LYS A 35 19.27 22.78 18.85
C LYS A 35 19.13 23.36 17.45
N LEU A 36 19.92 24.39 17.15
CA LEU A 36 20.00 25.04 15.85
C LEU A 36 21.21 24.48 15.08
N SER A 37 20.96 23.75 14.01
CA SER A 37 22.01 23.31 13.08
C SER A 37 22.43 24.45 12.16
N ALA A 38 23.63 24.36 11.57
CA ALA A 38 24.05 25.27 10.50
C ALA A 38 23.00 25.32 9.39
N ALA A 39 22.72 26.53 8.90
CA ALA A 39 22.02 26.69 7.63
C ALA A 39 22.78 25.84 6.60
N GLN A 40 22.08 24.85 6.02
CA GLN A 40 22.66 24.08 4.93
C GLN A 40 23.06 25.07 3.83
N PRO A 41 24.27 24.95 3.25
CA PRO A 41 24.62 25.75 2.10
C PRO A 41 23.51 25.64 1.05
N PRO A 42 23.23 26.70 0.27
CA PRO A 42 22.24 26.63 -0.79
C PRO A 42 22.54 25.39 -1.64
N PRO A 43 21.51 24.56 -1.94
CA PRO A 43 21.71 23.30 -2.63
C PRO A 43 22.49 23.54 -3.91
N GLY A 44 23.74 23.09 -3.94
CA GLY A 44 24.44 22.91 -5.21
C GLY A 44 23.69 21.87 -6.02
N PRO A 45 23.82 21.83 -7.36
CA PRO A 45 23.24 20.75 -8.14
C PRO A 45 23.79 19.42 -7.59
N GLY A 46 22.90 18.56 -7.12
CA GLY A 46 23.27 17.24 -6.61
C GLY A 46 24.04 16.46 -7.66
N THR A 47 24.97 15.62 -7.21
CA THR A 47 25.73 14.78 -8.12
C THR A 47 24.83 13.68 -8.67
N THR A 48 24.84 13.48 -9.98
CA THR A 48 24.26 12.29 -10.59
C THR A 48 25.33 11.21 -10.71
N TRP A 49 25.06 10.06 -10.10
CA TRP A 49 25.89 8.87 -10.10
C TRP A 49 25.28 7.85 -11.05
N TYR A 50 25.99 7.52 -12.12
CA TYR A 50 25.53 6.58 -13.13
C TYR A 50 25.93 5.16 -12.78
N ILE A 51 24.97 4.24 -12.87
CA ILE A 51 25.17 2.79 -12.73
C ILE A 51 24.88 2.13 -14.08
N ARG A 52 25.81 1.32 -14.59
CA ARG A 52 25.71 0.60 -15.86
C ARG A 52 26.35 -0.78 -15.76
N PRO A 53 25.87 -1.85 -16.39
CA PRO A 53 26.55 -3.15 -16.31
C PRO A 53 27.93 -3.16 -16.99
N ASP A 54 28.14 -2.29 -17.98
CA ASP A 54 29.43 -2.08 -18.67
C ASP A 54 30.31 -0.99 -18.02
N GLY A 55 29.94 -0.51 -16.82
CA GLY A 55 30.73 0.41 -16.01
C GLY A 55 31.98 -0.24 -15.39
N GLY A 56 32.64 0.48 -14.49
CA GLY A 56 33.82 -0.01 -13.76
C GLY A 56 33.67 0.06 -12.24
N THR A 57 34.67 -0.44 -11.52
CA THR A 57 34.75 -0.29 -10.06
C THR A 57 34.98 1.17 -9.64
N ASN A 58 34.86 1.48 -8.35
CA ASN A 58 35.17 2.81 -7.82
C ASN A 58 36.66 3.24 -7.96
N THR A 59 37.56 2.29 -8.21
CA THR A 59 38.95 2.58 -8.56
C THR A 59 39.10 2.91 -10.03
N GLN A 60 38.32 2.25 -10.88
CA GLN A 60 38.36 2.36 -12.33
C GLN A 60 37.63 3.60 -12.84
N CYS A 61 36.46 3.90 -12.29
CA CYS A 61 35.53 4.93 -12.75
C CYS A 61 35.26 5.99 -11.69
N THR A 62 34.89 7.19 -12.12
CA THR A 62 34.43 8.26 -11.23
C THR A 62 32.95 8.15 -10.88
N GLY A 63 32.16 7.40 -11.64
CA GLY A 63 30.70 7.27 -11.48
C GLY A 63 29.89 8.46 -12.00
N LYS A 64 30.53 9.57 -12.40
CA LYS A 64 29.85 10.84 -12.74
C LYS A 64 29.55 11.02 -14.22
N THR A 65 29.85 10.01 -15.04
CA THR A 65 29.67 10.07 -16.49
C THR A 65 28.93 8.83 -16.95
N ASN A 66 27.86 9.01 -17.72
CA ASN A 66 27.14 7.91 -18.36
C ASN A 66 27.95 7.34 -19.53
N ALA A 67 28.99 6.56 -19.22
CA ALA A 67 29.84 5.91 -20.21
C ALA A 67 30.37 4.57 -19.67
N PRO A 68 30.62 3.57 -20.55
CA PRO A 68 31.27 2.32 -20.16
C PRO A 68 32.70 2.57 -19.65
N TYR A 69 33.24 1.63 -18.87
CA TYR A 69 34.66 1.64 -18.54
C TYR A 69 35.50 1.35 -19.80
N PRO A 70 36.51 2.17 -20.14
CA PRO A 70 37.33 1.98 -21.36
C PRO A 70 38.24 0.74 -21.34
N GLY A 71 38.18 -0.10 -20.31
CA GLY A 71 38.95 -1.34 -20.18
C GLY A 71 40.32 -1.19 -19.52
N SER A 72 40.80 0.03 -19.28
CA SER A 72 42.04 0.29 -18.53
C SER A 72 42.06 1.68 -17.88
N GLY A 73 42.98 1.90 -16.93
CA GLY A 73 43.13 3.16 -16.20
C GLY A 73 42.34 3.24 -14.90
N SER A 74 42.68 4.21 -14.07
CA SER A 74 42.00 4.53 -12.79
C SER A 74 41.37 5.92 -12.89
N GLY A 75 40.26 6.14 -12.18
CA GLY A 75 39.54 7.41 -12.15
C GLY A 75 39.04 7.89 -13.53
N GLN A 76 38.71 6.95 -14.42
CA GLN A 76 38.20 7.25 -15.76
C GLN A 76 36.79 7.87 -15.68
N ALA A 77 36.47 8.73 -16.64
CA ALA A 77 35.14 9.34 -16.75
C ALA A 77 34.12 8.31 -17.29
N CYS A 78 33.64 7.45 -16.40
CA CYS A 78 32.69 6.36 -16.68
C CYS A 78 31.78 6.10 -15.48
N ALA A 79 30.74 5.30 -15.70
CA ALA A 79 29.76 4.90 -14.71
C ALA A 79 30.33 3.82 -13.77
N PHE A 80 29.73 3.68 -12.60
CA PHE A 80 29.98 2.51 -11.77
C PHE A 80 29.27 1.28 -12.35
N ASN A 81 29.86 0.10 -12.14
CA ASN A 81 29.24 -1.15 -12.57
C ASN A 81 28.11 -1.63 -11.65
N HIS A 82 28.01 -1.07 -10.45
CA HIS A 82 27.01 -1.44 -9.46
C HIS A 82 26.90 -0.36 -8.37
N PRO A 83 25.73 -0.15 -7.74
CA PRO A 83 25.61 0.83 -6.65
C PRO A 83 26.50 0.51 -5.44
N TYR A 84 26.88 -0.75 -5.22
CA TYR A 84 27.81 -1.10 -4.13
C TYR A 84 29.22 -0.53 -4.28
N GLN A 85 29.61 -0.07 -5.49
CA GLN A 85 30.85 0.69 -5.67
C GLN A 85 30.86 2.01 -4.88
N MET A 86 29.67 2.50 -4.50
CA MET A 86 29.49 3.74 -3.75
C MET A 86 29.60 3.57 -2.23
N LEU A 87 29.92 2.37 -1.74
CA LEU A 87 29.97 2.04 -0.32
C LEU A 87 31.41 1.80 0.17
N ASN A 88 31.65 2.02 1.46
CA ASN A 88 32.93 1.66 2.12
C ASN A 88 32.90 0.26 2.72
N SER A 89 34.03 -0.20 3.24
CA SER A 89 34.22 -1.46 3.98
C SER A 89 33.32 -1.67 5.20
N SER A 90 32.41 -0.76 5.53
CA SER A 90 31.50 -0.86 6.68
C SER A 90 30.02 -0.67 6.28
N GLY A 91 29.70 -0.72 4.98
CA GLY A 91 28.32 -0.59 4.50
C GLY A 91 27.84 0.85 4.33
N ASN A 92 28.69 1.87 4.56
CA ASN A 92 28.26 3.27 4.51
C ASN A 92 28.53 3.91 3.14
N TRP A 93 27.67 4.85 2.75
CA TRP A 93 27.86 5.68 1.56
C TRP A 93 29.19 6.45 1.62
N THR A 94 29.98 6.37 0.54
CA THR A 94 31.18 7.19 0.31
C THR A 94 30.96 8.25 -0.75
N SER A 95 30.03 7.99 -1.67
CA SER A 95 29.79 8.81 -2.85
C SER A 95 28.40 9.45 -2.86
N PHE A 96 27.39 8.78 -2.28
CA PHE A 96 26.01 9.28 -2.30
C PHE A 96 25.75 10.20 -1.11
N ALA A 97 25.36 11.45 -1.37
CA ALA A 97 25.05 12.46 -0.36
C ALA A 97 23.61 12.99 -0.49
N SER A 98 23.22 13.83 0.49
CA SER A 98 21.92 14.53 0.46
C SER A 98 21.74 15.30 -0.85
N GLY A 99 20.59 15.09 -1.51
CA GLY A 99 20.23 15.77 -2.76
C GLY A 99 20.87 15.20 -4.02
N ASP A 100 21.68 14.14 -3.92
CA ASP A 100 22.27 13.44 -5.07
C ASP A 100 21.23 12.56 -5.78
N THR A 101 21.62 12.03 -6.94
CA THR A 101 20.80 11.09 -7.72
C THR A 101 21.61 9.86 -8.10
N ILE A 102 21.09 8.67 -7.84
CA ILE A 102 21.53 7.44 -8.51
C ILE A 102 20.69 7.29 -9.78
N GLN A 103 21.35 7.17 -10.92
CA GLN A 103 20.72 6.93 -12.23
C GLN A 103 21.20 5.60 -12.79
N PHE A 104 20.32 4.61 -12.81
CA PHE A 104 20.56 3.37 -13.53
C PHE A 104 20.42 3.58 -15.03
N VAL A 105 21.26 2.89 -15.80
CA VAL A 105 21.25 2.94 -17.26
C VAL A 105 21.40 1.53 -17.79
N ASN A 106 20.43 1.08 -18.56
CA ASN A 106 20.48 -0.20 -19.25
C ASN A 106 21.24 -0.06 -20.58
N THR A 107 21.84 -1.15 -21.00
CA THR A 107 22.83 -1.26 -22.07
C THR A 107 22.42 -2.29 -23.12
N SER A 108 21.55 -3.23 -22.76
CA SER A 108 20.97 -4.23 -23.67
C SER A 108 19.91 -3.69 -24.63
N GLY A 109 19.45 -2.44 -24.45
CA GLY A 109 18.27 -1.90 -25.15
C GLY A 109 16.92 -2.36 -24.55
N THR A 110 16.97 -3.23 -23.54
CA THR A 110 15.86 -3.64 -22.66
C THR A 110 16.20 -3.31 -21.21
N SER A 111 15.51 -3.90 -20.23
CA SER A 111 15.85 -3.81 -18.82
C SER A 111 17.07 -4.66 -18.46
N ASP A 112 18.13 -4.03 -17.96
CA ASP A 112 19.26 -4.75 -17.37
C ASP A 112 18.92 -5.12 -15.92
N THR A 113 19.31 -6.33 -15.50
CA THR A 113 19.13 -6.81 -14.13
C THR A 113 20.36 -6.48 -13.29
N TYR A 114 20.16 -5.77 -12.19
CA TYR A 114 21.16 -5.54 -11.16
C TYR A 114 20.87 -6.45 -9.97
N PHE A 115 21.78 -7.38 -9.69
CA PHE A 115 21.61 -8.32 -8.58
C PHE A 115 22.01 -7.67 -7.26
N MET A 116 21.05 -7.59 -6.34
CA MET A 116 21.17 -6.95 -5.03
C MET A 116 21.30 -8.04 -3.95
N GLY A 117 22.41 -8.08 -3.22
CA GLY A 117 22.76 -9.19 -2.34
C GLY A 117 24.18 -9.69 -2.55
N GLU A 118 24.54 -10.76 -1.84
CA GLU A 118 25.79 -11.49 -2.06
C GLU A 118 25.64 -12.50 -3.21
N LYS A 119 26.75 -12.88 -3.85
CA LYS A 119 26.69 -13.91 -4.89
C LYS A 119 26.32 -15.26 -4.28
N ASN A 120 25.26 -15.87 -4.78
CA ASN A 120 24.88 -17.23 -4.44
C ASN A 120 24.40 -18.01 -5.67
N SER A 121 24.63 -19.33 -5.65
CA SER A 121 24.23 -20.28 -6.69
C SER A 121 24.61 -19.84 -8.12
N GLY A 122 25.76 -19.17 -8.26
CA GLY A 122 26.32 -18.75 -9.56
C GLY A 122 25.73 -17.45 -10.13
N VAL A 123 24.81 -16.79 -9.43
CA VAL A 123 24.18 -15.53 -9.86
C VAL A 123 24.81 -14.34 -9.11
N GLY A 124 25.01 -13.21 -9.80
CA GLY A 124 25.56 -11.99 -9.21
C GLY A 124 27.09 -11.99 -9.01
N THR A 125 27.56 -10.99 -8.26
CA THR A 125 28.98 -10.75 -7.95
C THR A 125 29.19 -10.91 -6.45
N ASP A 126 30.32 -11.49 -6.05
CA ASP A 126 30.66 -11.58 -4.63
C ASP A 126 31.13 -10.21 -4.15
N TRP A 127 30.22 -9.52 -3.46
CA TRP A 127 30.47 -8.19 -2.92
C TRP A 127 31.16 -8.22 -1.56
N SER A 128 31.07 -9.34 -0.83
CA SER A 128 31.69 -9.54 0.49
C SER A 128 33.23 -9.57 0.41
N ALA A 129 33.76 -10.16 -0.66
CA ALA A 129 35.20 -10.31 -0.88
C ALA A 129 35.88 -9.05 -1.46
N GLN A 130 35.12 -8.17 -2.13
CA GLN A 130 35.65 -6.95 -2.72
C GLN A 130 35.56 -5.74 -1.79
N ILE A 131 34.63 -5.75 -0.84
CA ILE A 131 34.38 -4.69 0.10
C ILE A 131 33.83 -5.38 1.36
N SER A 132 34.42 -5.20 2.54
CA SER A 132 33.94 -5.87 3.79
C SER A 132 32.61 -5.28 4.31
N LEU A 133 31.70 -4.93 3.39
CA LEU A 133 30.40 -4.27 3.53
C LEU A 133 29.44 -4.99 4.45
N CYS A 134 29.52 -6.32 4.46
CA CYS A 134 28.45 -7.21 4.90
C CYS A 134 28.82 -7.78 6.28
N ALA A 135 29.25 -6.87 7.15
CA ALA A 135 29.65 -7.21 8.51
C ALA A 135 28.44 -7.77 9.27
N THR A 136 28.60 -8.98 9.78
CA THR A 136 27.78 -9.58 10.83
C THR A 136 27.55 -8.56 11.96
N GLY A 137 26.39 -7.88 12.01
CA GLY A 137 26.23 -6.84 13.04
C GLY A 137 24.95 -6.01 13.09
N ALA A 138 24.12 -5.96 12.05
CA ALA A 138 22.81 -5.28 12.14
C ALA A 138 21.70 -6.29 12.39
N ASN A 139 21.69 -6.88 13.60
CA ASN A 139 20.59 -7.56 14.27
C ASN A 139 19.69 -8.58 13.54
N ASN A 140 19.88 -8.94 12.26
CA ASN A 140 19.35 -10.17 11.66
C ASN A 140 19.94 -10.42 10.24
N ALA A 141 20.89 -11.38 10.21
CA ALA A 141 21.27 -12.31 9.14
C ALA A 141 21.27 -11.89 7.65
N THR A 142 22.48 -11.98 7.06
CA THR A 142 22.81 -12.42 5.68
C THR A 142 22.27 -11.58 4.51
N GLY A 143 23.15 -10.87 3.81
CA GLY A 143 22.85 -10.22 2.54
C GLY A 143 23.44 -8.81 2.49
N CYS A 144 24.37 -8.58 1.57
CA CYS A 144 24.80 -7.23 1.22
C CYS A 144 23.58 -6.43 0.74
N ILE A 145 23.15 -5.40 1.47
CA ILE A 145 22.07 -4.49 1.04
C ILE A 145 22.59 -3.06 0.96
N LEU A 146 21.89 -2.19 0.20
CA LEU A 146 22.18 -0.77 0.24
C LEU A 146 21.70 -0.19 1.58
N PRO A 147 22.52 0.64 2.27
CA PRO A 147 22.00 1.44 3.37
C PRO A 147 20.92 2.40 2.86
N ALA A 148 20.05 2.85 3.76
CA ALA A 148 19.06 3.85 3.41
C ALA A 148 19.70 5.09 2.74
N PRO A 149 19.06 5.66 1.69
CA PRO A 149 19.60 6.82 1.00
C PRO A 149 19.70 8.02 1.96
N PRO A 150 20.71 8.89 1.84
CA PRO A 150 20.78 10.10 2.64
C PRO A 150 19.55 10.97 2.40
N SER A 151 18.95 11.51 3.46
CA SER A 151 17.79 12.40 3.33
C SER A 151 18.11 13.63 2.47
N GLY A 152 17.21 13.99 1.56
CA GLY A 152 17.26 15.23 0.81
C GLY A 152 16.73 16.42 1.61
N THR A 153 16.32 17.45 0.88
CA THR A 153 15.63 18.64 1.40
C THR A 153 14.42 18.94 0.52
N ALA A 154 13.46 19.73 1.02
CA ALA A 154 12.27 20.12 0.25
C ALA A 154 12.59 20.76 -1.12
N SER A 155 13.73 21.42 -1.26
CA SER A 155 14.17 22.03 -2.53
C SER A 155 15.05 21.12 -3.39
N GLN A 156 15.51 20.00 -2.83
CA GLN A 156 16.43 19.08 -3.49
C GLN A 156 16.32 17.68 -2.85
N HIS A 157 15.46 16.85 -3.44
CA HIS A 157 15.29 15.47 -3.01
C HIS A 157 16.52 14.63 -3.37
N THR A 158 16.80 13.62 -2.56
CA THR A 158 17.73 12.54 -2.94
C THR A 158 16.96 11.54 -3.79
N ARG A 159 17.52 11.07 -4.91
CA ARG A 159 16.74 10.30 -5.89
C ARG A 159 17.41 8.98 -6.29
N ILE A 160 16.61 7.94 -6.50
CA ILE A 160 17.03 6.66 -7.08
C ILE A 160 16.14 6.42 -8.31
N LEU A 161 16.74 6.52 -9.50
CA LEU A 161 16.00 6.54 -10.76
C LEU A 161 16.45 5.39 -11.67
N GLY A 162 15.48 4.62 -12.15
CA GLY A 162 15.65 3.72 -13.29
C GLY A 162 15.86 4.49 -14.60
N GLN A 163 16.31 3.80 -15.64
CA GLN A 163 16.66 4.43 -16.91
C GLN A 163 15.51 5.23 -17.54
N ASN A 164 14.29 4.69 -17.46
CA ASN A 164 13.11 5.24 -18.12
C ASN A 164 12.26 6.14 -17.20
N ALA A 165 12.82 6.62 -16.08
CA ALA A 165 12.11 7.48 -15.14
C ALA A 165 11.45 8.68 -15.85
N GLY A 166 10.17 8.91 -15.53
CA GLY A 166 9.32 9.92 -16.16
C GLY A 166 8.57 9.47 -17.42
N ASN A 167 8.85 8.27 -17.96
CA ASN A 167 8.10 7.65 -19.06
C ASN A 167 7.88 6.14 -18.83
N CYS A 168 7.82 5.73 -17.56
CA CYS A 168 7.95 4.33 -17.15
C CYS A 168 6.63 3.62 -16.86
N HIS A 169 5.49 4.26 -17.09
CA HIS A 169 4.17 3.61 -17.08
C HIS A 169 3.54 3.72 -18.47
N ASP A 170 2.63 2.80 -18.77
CA ASP A 170 1.79 2.94 -19.94
C ASP A 170 0.66 3.94 -19.69
N SER A 171 0.08 4.51 -20.75
CA SER A 171 -0.96 5.54 -20.62
C SER A 171 -2.26 5.07 -19.96
N ALA A 172 -2.46 3.75 -19.81
CA ALA A 172 -3.61 3.19 -19.12
C ALA A 172 -3.31 2.83 -17.66
N HIS A 173 -2.09 3.08 -17.15
CA HIS A 173 -1.68 2.79 -15.77
C HIS A 173 -1.89 1.31 -15.39
N THR A 174 -1.50 0.41 -16.29
CA THR A 174 -1.67 -1.05 -16.15
C THR A 174 -0.37 -1.79 -15.91
N HIS A 175 0.77 -1.24 -16.31
CA HIS A 175 2.09 -1.83 -16.10
C HIS A 175 3.23 -0.83 -16.29
N LEU A 176 4.43 -1.24 -15.87
CA LEU A 176 5.65 -0.48 -16.13
C LEU A 176 6.23 -0.75 -17.53
N VAL A 177 6.75 0.29 -18.17
CA VAL A 177 7.42 0.25 -19.48
C VAL A 177 8.93 0.33 -19.30
N ASN A 178 9.63 -0.78 -19.59
CA ASN A 178 11.09 -0.91 -19.50
C ASN A 178 11.70 -0.41 -18.17
N PRO A 179 11.20 -0.85 -17.01
CA PRO A 179 11.77 -0.47 -15.72
C PRO A 179 13.20 -0.99 -15.55
N THR A 180 14.01 -0.35 -14.71
CA THR A 180 15.27 -0.98 -14.28
C THR A 180 14.95 -2.11 -13.30
N VAL A 181 15.52 -3.30 -13.51
CA VAL A 181 15.26 -4.46 -12.64
C VAL A 181 16.33 -4.56 -11.56
N LEU A 182 15.91 -4.50 -10.30
CA LEU A 182 16.72 -4.81 -9.13
C LEU A 182 16.29 -6.18 -8.59
N SER A 183 17.17 -7.17 -8.70
CA SER A 183 16.84 -8.56 -8.34
C SER A 183 17.57 -8.97 -7.07
N GLY A 184 16.82 -9.18 -5.98
CA GLY A 184 17.37 -9.64 -4.70
C GLY A 184 17.89 -11.08 -4.78
N ILE A 185 19.06 -11.34 -4.19
CA ILE A 185 19.72 -12.65 -4.18
C ILE A 185 20.30 -12.98 -2.80
N ASP A 186 20.63 -14.25 -2.59
CA ASP A 186 21.26 -14.75 -1.35
C ASP A 186 20.58 -14.31 -0.05
N ASN A 187 19.28 -14.61 0.08
CA ASN A 187 18.49 -14.28 1.26
C ASN A 187 18.57 -12.79 1.65
N ALA A 188 18.63 -11.89 0.66
CA ALA A 188 18.74 -10.46 0.88
C ALA A 188 17.66 -10.00 1.86
N PHE A 189 18.06 -9.31 2.94
CA PHE A 189 17.13 -8.73 3.90
C PHE A 189 16.06 -7.91 3.19
N ALA A 190 16.50 -7.04 2.27
CA ALA A 190 15.67 -6.23 1.39
C ALA A 190 16.41 -5.84 0.12
N VAL A 191 15.68 -5.33 -0.88
CA VAL A 191 16.29 -4.75 -2.09
C VAL A 191 16.53 -3.25 -1.93
N LEU A 192 15.53 -2.52 -1.44
CA LEU A 192 15.65 -1.09 -1.08
C LEU A 192 15.24 -0.85 0.37
N ASP A 193 16.02 -0.01 1.06
CA ASP A 193 15.76 0.44 2.42
C ASP A 193 15.53 1.96 2.40
N THR A 194 14.46 2.42 3.03
CA THR A 194 14.11 3.85 3.14
C THR A 194 13.91 4.31 4.58
N ARG A 195 14.26 3.47 5.56
CA ARG A 195 14.02 3.74 6.98
C ARG A 195 14.67 5.04 7.42
N GLY A 196 13.93 5.85 8.16
CA GLY A 196 14.39 7.13 8.72
C GLY A 196 14.75 8.21 7.70
N THR A 197 14.44 8.02 6.41
CA THR A 197 14.78 8.99 5.37
C THR A 197 13.79 10.14 5.27
N ASN A 198 14.19 11.24 4.64
CA ASN A 198 13.34 12.38 4.39
C ASN A 198 13.62 12.97 2.99
N TYR A 199 12.58 13.38 2.25
CA TYR A 199 12.71 13.96 0.90
C TYR A 199 13.52 13.05 -0.05
N VAL A 200 12.98 11.84 -0.26
CA VAL A 200 13.57 10.82 -1.14
C VAL A 200 12.56 10.49 -2.24
N ASP A 201 13.03 10.38 -3.48
CA ASP A 201 12.21 9.87 -4.59
C ASP A 201 12.80 8.59 -5.16
N ILE A 202 11.95 7.61 -5.43
CA ILE A 202 12.30 6.35 -6.08
C ILE A 202 11.40 6.20 -7.30
N SER A 203 12.00 5.99 -8.49
CA SER A 203 11.19 5.86 -9.70
C SER A 203 11.74 4.94 -10.78
N CYS A 204 10.82 4.29 -11.49
CA CYS A 204 11.05 3.41 -12.63
C CYS A 204 11.88 2.17 -12.30
N ILE A 205 11.48 1.48 -11.24
CA ILE A 205 12.20 0.32 -10.72
C ILE A 205 11.24 -0.86 -10.59
N GLU A 206 11.63 -2.01 -11.12
CA GLU A 206 11.05 -3.30 -10.79
C GLU A 206 11.96 -4.02 -9.81
N ILE A 207 11.39 -4.47 -8.70
CA ILE A 207 12.04 -5.30 -7.70
C ILE A 207 11.53 -6.72 -7.84
N THR A 208 12.46 -7.67 -7.90
CA THR A 208 12.12 -9.08 -7.98
C THR A 208 13.20 -9.96 -7.34
N GLN A 209 13.11 -11.27 -7.53
CA GLN A 209 14.15 -12.23 -7.20
C GLN A 209 14.22 -13.32 -8.28
N PRO A 210 15.34 -14.07 -8.41
CA PRO A 210 15.48 -15.10 -9.44
C PRO A 210 14.65 -16.36 -9.19
N ASP A 211 14.57 -16.82 -7.94
CA ASP A 211 13.92 -18.09 -7.62
C ASP A 211 12.45 -17.89 -7.19
N THR A 212 11.54 -18.73 -7.70
CA THR A 212 10.17 -18.80 -7.17
C THR A 212 10.16 -19.64 -5.88
N CYS A 213 10.14 -18.96 -4.73
CA CYS A 213 10.01 -19.56 -3.40
C CYS A 213 9.43 -18.53 -2.41
N THR A 214 8.91 -18.98 -1.29
CA THR A 214 8.34 -18.16 -0.19
C THR A 214 9.12 -18.35 1.11
N VAL A 215 9.05 -17.39 2.03
CA VAL A 215 9.61 -17.55 3.38
C VAL A 215 8.73 -18.38 4.31
N ILE A 216 7.49 -18.68 3.90
CA ILE A 216 6.56 -19.49 4.69
C ILE A 216 6.99 -20.95 4.74
N GLU A 217 6.87 -21.57 5.92
CA GLU A 217 7.19 -22.98 6.12
C GLU A 217 6.19 -23.87 5.37
N GLY A 218 6.68 -24.66 4.42
CA GLY A 218 5.83 -25.55 3.62
C GLY A 218 6.36 -25.80 2.19
N PRO A 219 5.52 -26.37 1.31
CA PRO A 219 5.82 -26.43 -0.13
C PRO A 219 6.27 -25.07 -0.70
N GLY A 220 7.46 -25.05 -1.31
CA GLY A 220 8.02 -23.83 -1.89
C GLY A 220 8.79 -22.94 -0.92
N GLN A 221 9.02 -23.38 0.33
CA GLN A 221 9.90 -22.68 1.26
C GLN A 221 11.30 -22.47 0.66
N CYS A 222 11.83 -21.26 0.78
CA CYS A 222 13.18 -20.94 0.34
C CYS A 222 14.23 -21.68 1.20
N SER A 223 15.17 -22.36 0.55
CA SER A 223 16.36 -22.96 1.19
C SER A 223 17.58 -22.03 1.05
N ASP A 224 18.65 -22.26 1.80
CA ASP A 224 19.92 -21.51 1.70
C ASP A 224 20.55 -21.51 0.28
N ALA A 225 20.21 -22.48 -0.56
CA ALA A 225 20.68 -22.53 -1.96
C ALA A 225 19.89 -21.61 -2.92
N LYS A 226 18.85 -20.93 -2.44
CA LYS A 226 17.95 -20.09 -3.25
C LYS A 226 18.34 -18.62 -3.21
N ASN A 227 18.07 -17.92 -4.30
CA ASN A 227 18.21 -16.49 -4.44
C ASN A 227 16.85 -15.82 -4.23
N TYR A 228 16.67 -15.20 -3.07
CA TYR A 228 15.39 -14.62 -2.66
C TYR A 228 15.58 -13.39 -1.77
N VAL A 229 14.48 -12.65 -1.59
CA VAL A 229 14.36 -11.51 -0.69
C VAL A 229 13.55 -11.93 0.54
N LYS A 230 14.15 -11.80 1.72
CA LYS A 230 13.62 -12.37 2.96
C LYS A 230 12.44 -11.59 3.54
N TYR A 231 12.58 -10.27 3.73
CA TYR A 231 11.60 -9.49 4.48
C TYR A 231 10.74 -8.61 3.58
N GLY A 232 11.38 -7.80 2.73
CA GLY A 232 10.65 -6.85 1.89
C GLY A 232 11.40 -6.48 0.64
N GLY A 233 10.69 -6.35 -0.49
CA GLY A 233 11.27 -5.69 -1.66
C GLY A 233 11.70 -4.27 -1.31
N ILE A 234 10.81 -3.52 -0.66
CA ILE A 234 11.08 -2.20 -0.07
C ILE A 234 10.80 -2.24 1.43
N ILE A 235 11.74 -1.74 2.23
CA ILE A 235 11.57 -1.55 3.67
C ILE A 235 11.32 -0.08 3.95
N LEU A 236 10.13 0.22 4.45
CA LEU A 236 9.75 1.53 5.00
C LEU A 236 10.11 1.60 6.48
N ASN A 237 9.88 0.52 7.22
CA ASN A 237 10.14 0.38 8.64
C ASN A 237 10.48 -1.09 8.95
N TYR A 238 11.26 -1.31 10.00
CA TYR A 238 11.45 -2.64 10.57
C TYR A 238 11.52 -2.52 12.09
N LEU A 239 10.78 -3.38 12.81
CA LEU A 239 10.63 -3.30 14.26
C LEU A 239 10.12 -1.90 14.68
N THR A 240 10.78 -1.27 15.66
CA THR A 240 10.36 0.00 16.25
C THR A 240 10.98 1.23 15.58
N GLU A 241 11.61 1.07 14.41
CA GLU A 241 12.28 2.18 13.72
C GLU A 241 11.25 3.12 13.06
N GLN A 242 11.56 4.41 13.00
CA GLN A 242 10.74 5.40 12.29
C GLN A 242 10.85 5.18 10.77
N GLY A 243 9.70 5.20 10.09
CA GLY A 243 9.65 5.14 8.64
C GLY A 243 10.07 6.43 7.94
N PRO A 244 10.05 6.47 6.60
CA PRO A 244 10.39 7.65 5.83
C PRO A 244 9.37 8.78 6.01
N SER A 245 9.78 10.01 5.72
CA SER A 245 8.90 11.19 5.59
C SER A 245 9.12 11.85 4.23
N ASN A 246 8.11 12.47 3.64
CA ASN A 246 8.25 13.12 2.33
C ASN A 246 8.88 12.19 1.26
N LEU A 247 8.42 10.93 1.23
CA LEU A 247 8.86 9.91 0.27
C LEU A 247 7.91 9.88 -0.93
N THR A 248 8.49 9.84 -2.12
CA THR A 248 7.77 9.61 -3.37
C THR A 248 8.18 8.26 -3.96
N LEU A 249 7.21 7.39 -4.19
CA LEU A 249 7.33 6.21 -5.03
C LEU A 249 6.56 6.48 -6.33
N GLN A 250 7.23 6.41 -7.47
CA GLN A 250 6.58 6.62 -8.76
C GLN A 250 7.06 5.59 -9.78
N ASP A 251 6.16 4.85 -10.44
CA ASP A 251 6.53 3.82 -11.41
C ASP A 251 7.39 2.72 -10.75
N VAL A 252 6.87 2.08 -9.70
CA VAL A 252 7.61 1.07 -8.92
C VAL A 252 6.84 -0.24 -8.91
N ALA A 253 7.52 -1.34 -9.24
CA ALA A 253 6.94 -2.67 -9.13
C ALA A 253 7.72 -3.51 -8.11
N VAL A 254 7.02 -4.29 -7.29
CA VAL A 254 7.60 -5.35 -6.46
C VAL A 254 6.86 -6.64 -6.77
N VAL A 255 7.54 -7.57 -7.43
CA VAL A 255 6.90 -8.73 -8.03
C VAL A 255 7.59 -10.01 -7.58
N GLY A 256 6.84 -10.93 -6.99
CA GLY A 256 7.28 -12.29 -6.69
C GLY A 256 8.48 -12.38 -5.77
N VAL A 257 8.58 -11.51 -4.76
CA VAL A 257 9.55 -11.70 -3.68
C VAL A 257 9.05 -12.71 -2.65
N ALA A 258 9.96 -13.38 -1.93
CA ALA A 258 9.59 -14.43 -0.99
C ALA A 258 8.91 -13.90 0.28
N GLY A 259 9.29 -12.71 0.76
CA GLY A 259 8.66 -12.01 1.87
C GLY A 259 7.52 -11.08 1.42
N SER A 260 7.33 -9.98 2.15
CA SER A 260 6.35 -8.95 1.81
C SER A 260 6.81 -8.12 0.59
N GLY A 261 5.89 -7.53 -0.17
CA GLY A 261 6.26 -6.62 -1.25
C GLY A 261 6.92 -5.34 -0.72
N ILE A 262 6.15 -4.61 0.09
CA ILE A 262 6.56 -3.41 0.82
C ILE A 262 6.31 -3.69 2.31
N LEU A 263 7.33 -3.54 3.14
CA LEU A 263 7.23 -3.82 4.58
C LEU A 263 7.47 -2.55 5.39
N GLY A 264 6.55 -2.29 6.32
CA GLY A 264 6.70 -1.32 7.38
C GLY A 264 5.56 -0.31 7.46
N SER A 265 5.35 0.15 8.67
CA SER A 265 4.42 1.22 9.04
C SER A 265 5.20 2.49 9.43
N HIS A 266 4.62 3.40 10.21
CA HIS A 266 5.33 4.57 10.76
C HIS A 266 5.77 5.60 9.71
N LEU A 267 4.93 5.88 8.73
CA LEU A 267 5.25 6.85 7.67
C LEU A 267 5.01 8.27 8.17
N ASN A 268 5.81 9.20 7.66
CA ASN A 268 5.79 10.62 8.04
C ASN A 268 6.12 10.86 9.53
N LYS A 269 6.61 12.05 9.84
CA LYS A 269 7.01 12.44 11.20
C LYS A 269 6.19 13.59 11.75
N THR A 270 5.64 14.41 10.86
CA THR A 270 4.86 15.60 11.18
C THR A 270 3.59 15.62 10.36
N SER A 271 2.59 16.37 10.82
CA SER A 271 1.31 16.52 10.12
C SER A 271 1.41 17.22 8.76
N SER A 272 2.56 17.81 8.42
CA SER A 272 2.82 18.44 7.13
C SER A 272 3.56 17.54 6.14
N ASP A 273 4.07 16.39 6.57
CA ASP A 273 4.78 15.49 5.68
C ASP A 273 3.80 14.74 4.77
N ILE A 274 4.25 14.45 3.55
CA ILE A 274 3.44 13.79 2.52
C ILE A 274 4.18 12.57 1.98
N PHE A 275 3.62 11.39 2.16
CA PHE A 275 4.01 10.19 1.43
C PHE A 275 3.16 10.09 0.16
N SER A 276 3.78 9.85 -1.00
CA SER A 276 3.04 9.63 -2.25
C SER A 276 3.52 8.36 -2.96
N ALA A 277 2.59 7.51 -3.37
CA ALA A 277 2.83 6.38 -4.26
C ALA A 277 1.90 6.48 -5.48
N THR A 278 2.49 6.47 -6.67
CA THR A 278 1.75 6.53 -7.93
C THR A 278 2.32 5.53 -8.93
N ASP A 279 1.45 4.81 -9.66
CA ASP A 279 1.88 3.75 -10.57
C ASP A 279 2.75 2.70 -9.86
N VAL A 280 2.21 2.15 -8.76
CA VAL A 280 2.90 1.16 -7.94
C VAL A 280 2.23 -0.20 -8.05
N TYR A 281 3.00 -1.22 -8.40
CA TYR A 281 2.52 -2.58 -8.71
C TYR A 281 3.14 -3.58 -7.74
N VAL A 282 2.37 -4.11 -6.81
CA VAL A 282 2.83 -5.05 -5.78
C VAL A 282 2.15 -6.40 -5.99
N ILE A 283 2.84 -7.30 -6.69
CA ILE A 283 2.20 -8.45 -7.32
C ILE A 283 2.84 -9.77 -6.87
N GLY A 284 1.99 -10.64 -6.33
CA GLY A 284 2.31 -12.04 -6.10
C GLY A 284 3.51 -12.26 -5.19
N ASN A 285 3.60 -11.54 -4.07
CA ASN A 285 4.66 -11.75 -3.08
C ASN A 285 4.27 -12.88 -2.11
N GLY A 286 5.26 -13.53 -1.49
CA GLY A 286 5.04 -14.71 -0.64
C GLY A 286 4.35 -14.41 0.68
N GLU A 287 4.40 -13.15 1.12
CA GLU A 287 3.58 -12.59 2.20
C GLU A 287 2.73 -11.42 1.65
N ALA A 288 2.38 -10.46 2.51
CA ALA A 288 1.49 -9.35 2.20
C ALA A 288 2.08 -8.43 1.13
N GLY A 289 1.20 -7.76 0.41
CA GLY A 289 1.61 -6.80 -0.61
C GLY A 289 2.28 -5.61 0.06
N TRP A 290 1.50 -4.84 0.82
CA TRP A 290 1.98 -3.77 1.66
C TRP A 290 1.68 -4.08 3.11
N ASN A 291 2.70 -4.51 3.85
CA ASN A 291 2.61 -4.88 5.25
C ASN A 291 2.91 -3.69 6.17
N GLY A 292 1.88 -2.91 6.50
CA GLY A 292 1.90 -1.90 7.55
C GLY A 292 1.41 -2.41 8.92
N ASP A 293 1.37 -3.72 9.15
CA ASP A 293 1.07 -4.34 10.45
C ASP A 293 2.34 -4.44 11.34
N GLY A 294 2.99 -3.30 11.52
CA GLY A 294 4.18 -3.16 12.34
C GLY A 294 3.81 -2.77 13.77
N GLY A 295 3.99 -3.67 14.73
CA GLY A 295 3.90 -3.36 16.16
C GLY A 295 5.18 -2.74 16.74
N GLY A 296 5.09 -2.17 17.94
CA GLY A 296 6.25 -2.10 18.86
C GLY A 296 6.71 -0.74 19.38
N CYS A 297 6.15 0.40 18.95
CA CYS A 297 6.57 1.72 19.48
C CYS A 297 5.52 2.47 20.32
N GLY A 298 4.32 1.90 20.52
CA GLY A 298 3.18 2.65 21.06
C GLY A 298 2.91 3.91 20.24
N THR A 299 2.49 5.01 20.87
CA THR A 299 2.12 6.26 20.18
C THR A 299 3.32 7.11 19.68
N SER A 300 4.55 6.58 19.72
CA SER A 300 5.77 7.38 19.52
C SER A 300 6.34 7.34 18.09
N CYS A 301 5.86 6.42 17.25
CA CYS A 301 6.21 6.35 15.82
C CYS A 301 4.97 6.11 14.94
N GLU A 302 3.81 6.59 15.38
CA GLU A 302 2.58 6.52 14.59
C GLU A 302 2.69 7.21 13.23
N THR A 303 1.93 6.72 12.25
CA THR A 303 1.84 7.34 10.93
C THR A 303 1.02 8.63 11.02
N VAL A 304 1.58 9.73 10.53
CA VAL A 304 0.94 11.07 10.58
C VAL A 304 0.91 11.73 9.20
N GLY A 305 0.36 12.94 9.10
CA GLY A 305 0.41 13.71 7.85
C GLY A 305 -0.46 13.09 6.76
N THR A 306 -0.02 13.14 5.51
CA THR A 306 -0.80 12.63 4.37
C THR A 306 -0.10 11.46 3.68
N MET A 307 -0.88 10.46 3.31
CA MET A 307 -0.46 9.36 2.43
C MET A 307 -1.38 9.36 1.20
N ASN A 308 -0.81 9.52 0.01
CA ASN A 308 -1.55 9.48 -1.24
C ASN A 308 -1.16 8.23 -2.03
N LEU A 309 -2.14 7.39 -2.35
CA LEU A 309 -2.04 6.23 -3.21
C LEU A 309 -2.89 6.49 -4.46
N SER A 310 -2.27 6.46 -5.63
CA SER A 310 -2.98 6.65 -6.90
C SER A 310 -2.50 5.65 -7.92
N HIS A 311 -3.38 4.95 -8.64
CA HIS A 311 -2.97 3.91 -9.59
C HIS A 311 -2.05 2.86 -8.95
N VAL A 312 -2.41 2.42 -7.74
CA VAL A 312 -1.69 1.35 -7.06
C VAL A 312 -2.41 0.03 -7.34
N MET A 313 -1.69 -1.00 -7.73
CA MET A 313 -2.20 -2.35 -7.94
C MET A 313 -1.53 -3.28 -6.94
N ILE A 314 -2.31 -3.95 -6.09
CA ILE A 314 -1.81 -4.87 -5.08
C ILE A 314 -2.56 -6.19 -5.20
N ASP A 315 -1.94 -7.10 -5.95
CA ASP A 315 -2.61 -8.31 -6.39
C ASP A 315 -1.85 -9.58 -6.02
N TRP A 316 -2.58 -10.68 -5.80
CA TRP A 316 -2.02 -12.02 -5.63
C TRP A 316 -1.10 -12.21 -4.43
N ASN A 317 -1.02 -11.26 -3.50
CA ASN A 317 -0.09 -11.37 -2.38
C ASN A 317 -0.51 -12.48 -1.41
N GLY A 318 0.49 -13.16 -0.86
CA GLY A 318 0.38 -14.48 -0.26
C GLY A 318 0.52 -15.63 -1.25
N CYS A 319 0.52 -15.39 -2.57
CA CYS A 319 0.84 -16.35 -3.63
C CYS A 319 2.05 -15.87 -4.45
N VAL A 320 3.13 -16.64 -4.51
CA VAL A 320 4.36 -16.24 -5.23
C VAL A 320 4.17 -16.27 -6.74
N ALA A 321 4.39 -15.14 -7.41
CA ALA A 321 4.46 -15.04 -8.86
C ALA A 321 5.60 -15.91 -9.43
N VAL A 322 5.27 -16.81 -10.36
CA VAL A 322 6.24 -17.69 -11.01
C VAL A 322 7.11 -16.88 -11.97
N LYS A 323 8.42 -17.14 -11.95
CA LYS A 323 9.39 -16.43 -12.79
C LYS A 323 9.66 -17.16 -14.13
N PRO A 324 9.85 -16.43 -15.24
CA PRO A 324 9.73 -14.97 -15.37
C PRO A 324 8.27 -14.51 -15.32
N TYR A 325 8.04 -13.36 -14.67
CA TYR A 325 6.74 -12.69 -14.67
C TYR A 325 6.69 -11.64 -15.78
N ASP A 326 5.55 -11.48 -16.42
CA ASP A 326 5.36 -10.52 -17.51
C ASP A 326 4.23 -9.55 -17.16
N MET A 327 4.58 -8.36 -16.65
CA MET A 327 3.61 -7.32 -16.26
C MET A 327 2.81 -6.79 -17.46
N THR A 328 3.27 -6.98 -18.70
CA THR A 328 2.52 -6.53 -19.88
C THR A 328 1.30 -7.42 -20.17
N LYS A 329 1.21 -8.58 -19.50
CA LYS A 329 0.10 -9.51 -19.61
C LYS A 329 -0.82 -9.38 -18.40
N PRO A 330 -2.14 -9.56 -18.59
CA PRO A 330 -3.07 -9.70 -17.47
C PRO A 330 -2.64 -10.85 -16.54
N ASP A 331 -2.90 -10.70 -15.24
CA ASP A 331 -2.53 -11.70 -14.23
C ASP A 331 -3.07 -13.10 -14.54
N THR A 332 -4.25 -13.20 -15.18
CA THR A 332 -4.82 -14.48 -15.64
C THR A 332 -3.95 -15.24 -16.65
N GLN A 333 -2.99 -14.56 -17.28
CA GLN A 333 -1.99 -15.13 -18.19
C GLN A 333 -0.62 -15.37 -17.54
N ASN A 334 -0.43 -14.88 -16.31
CA ASN A 334 0.72 -15.23 -15.48
C ASN A 334 0.37 -16.44 -14.59
N ALA A 335 1.39 -17.10 -14.05
CA ALA A 335 1.22 -18.23 -13.14
C ALA A 335 1.67 -17.83 -11.73
N PHE A 336 0.93 -18.31 -10.73
CA PHE A 336 1.21 -18.12 -9.32
C PHE A 336 1.30 -19.48 -8.61
N ASN A 337 2.08 -19.57 -7.55
CA ASN A 337 2.27 -20.79 -6.78
C ASN A 337 2.51 -20.48 -5.30
N TYR A 338 2.55 -21.50 -4.45
CA TYR A 338 2.93 -21.39 -3.04
C TYR A 338 2.08 -20.35 -2.29
N CYS A 339 0.77 -20.59 -2.29
CA CYS A 339 -0.21 -19.71 -1.67
C CYS A 339 -0.42 -20.05 -0.19
N TYR A 340 -0.25 -19.05 0.66
CA TYR A 340 -0.45 -19.18 2.10
C TYR A 340 -1.26 -18.00 2.62
N GLY A 341 -2.30 -18.30 3.38
CA GLY A 341 -3.05 -17.36 4.20
C GLY A 341 -2.72 -17.54 5.70
N GLN A 342 -3.45 -16.85 6.56
CA GLN A 342 -3.22 -16.82 8.01
C GLN A 342 -3.22 -18.22 8.63
N GLU A 343 -4.23 -19.02 8.29
CA GLU A 343 -4.46 -20.33 8.89
C GLU A 343 -3.49 -21.40 8.35
N SER A 344 -2.77 -21.07 7.28
CA SER A 344 -1.68 -21.86 6.72
C SER A 344 -0.29 -21.28 7.06
N GLY A 345 -0.21 -20.31 7.98
CA GLY A 345 1.04 -19.76 8.51
C GLY A 345 1.62 -18.58 7.72
N GLY A 346 0.94 -18.16 6.65
CA GLY A 346 1.27 -16.97 5.87
C GLY A 346 0.59 -15.70 6.40
N TYR A 347 0.95 -14.56 5.81
CA TYR A 347 0.28 -13.29 6.05
C TYR A 347 0.12 -12.60 4.70
N GLY A 348 -1.07 -12.56 4.12
CA GLY A 348 -1.28 -12.27 2.70
C GLY A 348 -2.35 -11.22 2.44
N ASP A 349 -2.41 -10.20 3.29
CA ASP A 349 -3.19 -9.00 3.00
C ASP A 349 -2.63 -8.30 1.75
N GLY A 350 -3.50 -7.69 0.97
CA GLY A 350 -3.10 -6.80 -0.11
C GLY A 350 -2.42 -5.57 0.49
N PHE A 351 -3.23 -4.62 0.95
CA PHE A 351 -2.76 -3.45 1.71
C PHE A 351 -3.16 -3.58 3.16
N VAL A 352 -2.23 -3.40 4.10
CA VAL A 352 -2.56 -3.22 5.51
C VAL A 352 -1.85 -2.01 6.10
N GLN A 353 -2.56 -1.24 6.95
CA GLN A 353 -2.00 -0.15 7.73
C GLN A 353 -2.66 -0.06 9.10
N VAL A 354 -1.88 -0.24 10.19
CA VAL A 354 -2.42 -0.27 11.58
C VAL A 354 -1.92 0.87 12.47
N ALA A 355 -0.74 1.43 12.21
CA ALA A 355 -0.13 2.44 13.07
C ALA A 355 -0.66 3.85 12.75
N ALA A 356 -1.84 4.20 13.27
CA ALA A 356 -2.44 5.51 13.06
C ALA A 356 -2.08 6.52 14.15
N GLY A 357 -1.51 7.63 13.71
CA GLY A 357 -1.65 8.92 14.37
C GLY A 357 -2.75 9.72 13.69
N ASN A 358 -2.57 11.03 13.56
CA ASN A 358 -3.48 11.88 12.77
C ASN A 358 -3.10 11.85 11.27
N MET A 359 -3.25 10.69 10.62
CA MET A 359 -3.02 10.51 9.18
C MET A 359 -4.27 10.83 8.35
N THR A 360 -4.08 11.39 7.16
CA THR A 360 -5.06 11.36 6.06
C THR A 360 -4.57 10.41 4.98
N LEU A 361 -5.29 9.33 4.73
CA LEU A 361 -5.01 8.34 3.68
C LEU A 361 -5.96 8.59 2.51
N ASN A 362 -5.41 8.98 1.36
CA ASN A 362 -6.13 9.15 0.11
C ASN A 362 -5.78 8.02 -0.84
N VAL A 363 -6.77 7.34 -1.39
CA VAL A 363 -6.62 6.21 -2.31
C VAL A 363 -7.50 6.46 -3.53
N ASP A 364 -6.91 6.38 -4.72
CA ASP A 364 -7.60 6.72 -5.96
C ASP A 364 -7.17 5.80 -7.11
N HIS A 365 -8.11 5.42 -7.99
CA HIS A 365 -7.83 4.56 -9.17
C HIS A 365 -7.01 3.30 -8.86
N SER A 366 -7.20 2.69 -7.70
CA SER A 366 -6.34 1.59 -7.20
C SER A 366 -7.06 0.24 -7.18
N PHE A 367 -6.29 -0.84 -7.25
CA PHE A 367 -6.74 -2.23 -7.30
C PHE A 367 -6.16 -3.05 -6.14
N PHE A 368 -7.01 -3.86 -5.50
CA PHE A 368 -6.63 -4.77 -4.42
C PHE A 368 -7.28 -6.14 -4.65
N ARG A 369 -6.60 -7.06 -5.34
CA ARG A 369 -7.26 -8.27 -5.85
C ARG A 369 -6.55 -9.57 -5.50
N TRP A 370 -7.33 -10.63 -5.33
CA TRP A 370 -6.80 -12.00 -5.29
C TRP A 370 -5.72 -12.23 -4.23
N ASN A 371 -5.70 -11.43 -3.16
CA ASN A 371 -4.80 -11.61 -2.04
C ASN A 371 -5.32 -12.76 -1.15
N THR A 372 -4.44 -13.52 -0.52
CA THR A 372 -4.83 -14.69 0.30
C THR A 372 -5.45 -14.31 1.65
N GLN A 373 -5.58 -13.02 1.93
CA GLN A 373 -6.38 -12.47 3.03
C GLN A 373 -7.23 -11.28 2.54
N ASP A 374 -7.21 -10.12 3.21
CA ASP A 374 -8.03 -8.96 2.83
C ASP A 374 -7.43 -8.22 1.63
N GLY A 375 -8.27 -7.51 0.88
CA GLY A 375 -7.81 -6.64 -0.20
C GLY A 375 -7.18 -5.37 0.34
N PHE A 376 -8.00 -4.51 0.94
CA PHE A 376 -7.58 -3.27 1.58
C PHE A 376 -7.97 -3.30 3.06
N ASP A 377 -6.99 -3.32 3.94
CA ASP A 377 -7.15 -3.27 5.40
C ASP A 377 -6.56 -2.00 6.00
N SER A 378 -7.44 -1.12 6.46
CA SER A 378 -7.06 -0.02 7.33
C SER A 378 -7.96 0.05 8.56
N LEU A 379 -8.52 -1.09 8.98
CA LEU A 379 -9.53 -1.20 10.05
C LEU A 379 -9.01 -0.68 11.39
N HIS A 380 -7.76 -1.01 11.68
CA HIS A 380 -7.10 -0.72 12.94
C HIS A 380 -6.57 0.72 13.03
N LEU A 381 -6.71 1.54 11.98
CA LEU A 381 -6.42 2.97 12.10
C LEU A 381 -7.33 3.65 13.13
N SER A 382 -8.54 3.12 13.34
CA SER A 382 -9.47 3.67 14.34
C SER A 382 -9.18 3.25 15.78
N ASP A 383 -8.24 2.32 16.02
CA ASP A 383 -8.08 1.73 17.36
C ASP A 383 -7.69 2.77 18.42
N ASP A 384 -6.83 3.75 18.10
CA ASP A 384 -6.49 4.82 19.05
C ASP A 384 -7.50 5.97 19.03
N ILE A 385 -8.39 5.97 20.03
CA ILE A 385 -9.40 7.01 20.28
C ILE A 385 -8.84 8.42 20.55
N LYS A 386 -7.53 8.57 20.75
CA LYS A 386 -6.86 9.88 20.92
C LYS A 386 -6.44 10.50 19.59
N THR A 387 -6.46 9.70 18.54
CA THR A 387 -6.11 10.13 17.19
C THR A 387 -7.37 10.22 16.35
N SER A 388 -7.26 10.83 15.19
CA SER A 388 -8.42 11.11 14.34
C SER A 388 -8.08 10.91 12.86
N PRO A 389 -7.55 9.73 12.48
CA PRO A 389 -7.24 9.46 11.08
C PRO A 389 -8.47 9.57 10.19
N ALA A 390 -8.22 9.97 8.95
CA ALA A 390 -9.21 10.06 7.88
C ALA A 390 -8.80 9.19 6.70
N ILE A 391 -9.76 8.50 6.08
CA ILE A 391 -9.53 7.62 4.93
C ILE A 391 -10.48 8.02 3.79
N HIS A 392 -9.94 8.28 2.61
CA HIS A 392 -10.71 8.66 1.44
C HIS A 392 -10.35 7.73 0.29
N ILE A 393 -11.31 6.93 -0.18
CA ILE A 393 -11.14 6.01 -1.30
C ILE A 393 -12.09 6.42 -2.42
N SER A 394 -11.55 6.69 -3.61
CA SER A 394 -12.32 6.96 -4.81
C SER A 394 -11.92 6.08 -5.97
N THR A 395 -12.88 5.76 -6.83
CA THR A 395 -12.64 5.15 -8.14
C THR A 395 -11.73 3.91 -8.06
N SER A 396 -11.84 3.14 -6.98
CA SER A 396 -10.96 2.01 -6.67
C SER A 396 -11.73 0.70 -6.64
N TRP A 397 -11.02 -0.41 -6.76
CA TRP A 397 -11.59 -1.74 -6.97
C TRP A 397 -10.93 -2.75 -6.03
N SER A 398 -11.75 -3.55 -5.34
CA SER A 398 -11.27 -4.70 -4.57
C SER A 398 -12.10 -5.94 -4.87
N GLU A 399 -11.42 -7.05 -5.18
CA GLU A 399 -12.07 -8.26 -5.70
C GLU A 399 -11.32 -9.55 -5.34
N GLY A 400 -12.06 -10.62 -5.07
CA GLY A 400 -11.50 -11.98 -5.11
C GLY A 400 -10.46 -12.28 -4.05
N ASN A 401 -10.32 -11.41 -3.07
CA ASN A 401 -9.50 -11.62 -1.89
C ASN A 401 -10.11 -12.74 -1.05
N ALA A 402 -9.30 -13.61 -0.48
CA ALA A 402 -9.81 -14.72 0.32
C ALA A 402 -10.48 -14.26 1.62
N GLY A 403 -10.22 -13.02 2.04
CA GLY A 403 -10.93 -12.32 3.11
C GLY A 403 -11.95 -11.32 2.59
N GLN A 404 -11.94 -10.13 3.18
CA GLN A 404 -12.84 -9.03 2.89
C GLN A 404 -12.27 -8.14 1.77
N THR A 405 -13.13 -7.35 1.11
CA THR A 405 -12.65 -6.48 0.01
C THR A 405 -12.08 -5.16 0.55
N PHE A 406 -12.84 -4.42 1.35
CA PHE A 406 -12.42 -3.16 1.95
C PHE A 406 -12.72 -3.16 3.45
N LYS A 407 -11.75 -2.72 4.25
CA LYS A 407 -11.92 -2.49 5.68
C LYS A 407 -11.43 -1.10 6.04
N LEU A 408 -12.33 -0.25 6.56
CA LEU A 408 -12.03 1.14 6.88
C LEU A 408 -12.16 1.42 8.38
N GLY A 409 -11.03 1.75 9.00
CA GLY A 409 -10.94 2.21 10.38
C GLY A 409 -11.00 3.72 10.48
N ALA A 410 -12.18 4.27 10.65
CA ALA A 410 -12.38 5.70 10.64
C ALA A 410 -12.25 6.30 12.05
N GLY A 411 -11.20 7.11 12.27
CA GLY A 411 -11.07 7.90 13.48
C GLY A 411 -11.98 9.12 13.45
N SER A 412 -11.77 10.03 12.49
CA SER A 412 -12.62 11.20 12.27
C SER A 412 -13.66 10.96 11.18
N ALA A 413 -13.21 10.61 9.98
CA ALA A 413 -14.09 10.40 8.84
C ALA A 413 -13.53 9.33 7.90
N SER A 414 -14.40 8.62 7.21
CA SER A 414 -13.99 7.87 6.03
C SER A 414 -15.01 8.00 4.91
N SER A 415 -14.53 8.13 3.68
CA SER A 415 -15.38 8.21 2.50
C SER A 415 -14.97 7.19 1.45
N ALA A 416 -15.94 6.49 0.89
CA ALA A 416 -15.79 5.62 -0.27
C ALA A 416 -16.75 6.12 -1.37
N ILE A 417 -16.20 6.63 -2.48
CA ILE A 417 -16.96 7.20 -3.59
C ILE A 417 -16.64 6.50 -4.91
N ASN A 418 -17.67 6.12 -5.67
CA ASN A 418 -17.49 5.49 -6.99
C ASN A 418 -16.62 4.23 -6.96
N ASN A 419 -16.64 3.41 -5.91
CA ASN A 419 -15.79 2.20 -5.84
C ASN A 419 -16.53 0.93 -6.25
N VAL A 420 -15.76 -0.09 -6.61
CA VAL A 420 -16.22 -1.43 -6.94
C VAL A 420 -15.74 -2.44 -5.91
N SER A 421 -16.67 -3.19 -5.32
CA SER A 421 -16.39 -4.28 -4.40
C SER A 421 -17.02 -5.56 -4.94
N ILE A 422 -16.20 -6.56 -5.24
CA ILE A 422 -16.64 -7.88 -5.70
C ILE A 422 -16.18 -8.92 -4.67
N SER A 423 -17.06 -9.31 -3.76
CA SER A 423 -16.76 -10.35 -2.78
C SER A 423 -17.10 -11.74 -3.32
N ASN A 424 -16.17 -12.27 -4.11
CA ASN A 424 -16.12 -13.66 -4.54
C ASN A 424 -14.95 -14.40 -3.87
N CYS A 425 -14.89 -14.35 -2.54
CA CYS A 425 -13.78 -14.83 -1.70
C CYS A 425 -13.39 -16.31 -1.83
N ARG A 426 -14.08 -17.09 -2.67
CA ARG A 426 -13.72 -18.48 -3.01
C ARG A 426 -13.01 -18.61 -4.35
N VAL A 427 -12.78 -17.51 -5.07
CA VAL A 427 -12.21 -17.55 -6.41
C VAL A 427 -10.83 -18.22 -6.39
N LEU A 428 -10.02 -17.98 -5.35
CA LEU A 428 -8.68 -18.56 -5.14
C LEU A 428 -8.69 -20.04 -4.72
N ALA A 429 -9.83 -20.59 -4.34
CA ALA A 429 -9.90 -21.97 -3.83
C ALA A 429 -9.84 -23.03 -4.94
N THR A 430 -9.94 -22.66 -6.22
CA THR A 430 -10.06 -23.63 -7.33
C THR A 430 -9.18 -23.31 -8.53
N ALA A 431 -8.52 -24.33 -9.09
CA ALA A 431 -7.61 -24.17 -10.24
C ALA A 431 -8.33 -23.74 -11.53
N SER A 432 -9.60 -24.09 -11.68
CA SER A 432 -10.37 -23.79 -12.90
C SER A 432 -10.56 -22.29 -13.16
N ASN A 433 -10.49 -21.47 -12.11
CA ASN A 433 -10.58 -20.01 -12.26
C ASN A 433 -9.29 -19.40 -12.81
N PHE A 434 -8.16 -20.11 -12.69
CA PHE A 434 -6.83 -19.63 -13.05
C PHE A 434 -6.05 -20.71 -13.82
N PRO A 435 -6.28 -20.85 -15.12
CA PRO A 435 -5.84 -22.01 -15.91
C PRO A 435 -4.32 -22.16 -16.03
N ASN A 436 -3.54 -21.13 -15.71
CA ASN A 436 -2.08 -21.17 -15.71
C ASN A 436 -1.47 -21.57 -14.35
N ASN A 437 -2.29 -21.64 -13.30
CA ASN A 437 -1.85 -22.06 -11.96
C ASN A 437 -1.83 -23.60 -11.84
N PRO A 438 -1.08 -24.17 -10.87
CA PRO A 438 -1.01 -25.61 -10.68
C PRO A 438 -2.38 -26.27 -10.52
N SER A 439 -2.59 -27.40 -11.20
CA SER A 439 -3.84 -28.16 -11.10
C SER A 439 -4.07 -28.66 -9.68
N GLY A 440 -5.26 -28.46 -9.14
CA GLY A 440 -5.62 -28.91 -7.79
C GLY A 440 -5.05 -28.07 -6.66
N TRP A 441 -4.51 -26.86 -6.93
CA TRP A 441 -4.24 -25.90 -5.86
C TRP A 441 -5.53 -25.60 -5.07
N ALA A 442 -5.39 -25.43 -3.76
CA ALA A 442 -6.46 -24.98 -2.89
C ALA A 442 -5.84 -24.12 -1.79
N LEU A 443 -6.44 -22.95 -1.56
CA LEU A 443 -6.18 -22.13 -0.37
C LEU A 443 -7.09 -22.66 0.75
N ASP A 444 -6.64 -23.63 1.54
CA ASP A 444 -7.42 -24.21 2.65
C ASP A 444 -6.63 -24.31 3.98
N ASN A 445 -7.35 -24.72 5.04
CA ASN A 445 -7.21 -24.40 6.49
C ASN A 445 -8.15 -23.29 7.01
N GLY A 446 -9.13 -22.83 6.22
CA GLY A 446 -10.08 -21.79 6.67
C GLY A 446 -9.73 -20.38 6.20
N ASP A 447 -8.70 -20.24 5.39
CA ASP A 447 -8.31 -18.99 4.73
C ASP A 447 -9.33 -18.53 3.67
N THR A 448 -10.03 -19.47 3.03
CA THR A 448 -11.10 -19.16 2.06
C THR A 448 -12.31 -18.53 2.75
N CYS A 449 -12.70 -17.33 2.31
CA CYS A 449 -13.74 -16.49 2.93
C CYS A 449 -13.48 -16.18 4.41
N ARG A 450 -12.21 -16.01 4.79
CA ARG A 450 -11.80 -15.58 6.14
C ARG A 450 -12.47 -14.26 6.51
N ALA A 451 -12.69 -14.04 7.81
CA ALA A 451 -13.37 -12.87 8.35
C ALA A 451 -14.70 -12.61 7.63
N ALA A 452 -15.46 -13.69 7.46
CA ALA A 452 -16.79 -13.72 6.87
C ALA A 452 -16.87 -13.31 5.39
N GLY A 453 -15.76 -13.01 4.72
CA GLY A 453 -15.74 -12.60 3.31
C GLY A 453 -16.59 -11.36 3.04
N ASN A 454 -16.73 -10.46 4.01
CA ASN A 454 -17.59 -9.28 3.87
C ASN A 454 -17.08 -8.36 2.75
N HIS A 455 -18.00 -7.58 2.17
CA HIS A 455 -17.63 -6.68 1.10
C HIS A 455 -16.94 -5.46 1.71
N TRP A 456 -17.63 -4.82 2.65
CA TRP A 456 -17.09 -3.71 3.42
C TRP A 456 -17.16 -4.01 4.91
N ALA A 457 -16.08 -3.72 5.63
CA ALA A 457 -16.09 -3.59 7.06
C ALA A 457 -15.71 -2.17 7.49
N PHE A 458 -16.39 -1.67 8.51
CA PHE A 458 -16.18 -0.36 9.07
C PHE A 458 -15.97 -0.48 10.57
N GLN A 459 -14.92 0.16 11.05
CA GLN A 459 -14.68 0.31 12.46
C GLN A 459 -14.70 1.79 12.84
N LEU A 460 -15.56 2.11 13.79
CA LEU A 460 -15.95 3.49 14.09
C LEU A 460 -15.50 3.95 15.48
N ASN A 461 -14.94 5.14 15.56
CA ASN A 461 -14.74 5.88 16.81
C ASN A 461 -15.96 6.76 17.17
N ASN A 462 -15.86 7.45 18.30
CA ASN A 462 -16.88 8.42 18.71
C ASN A 462 -16.93 9.59 17.72
N ASN A 463 -18.14 10.03 17.33
CA ASN A 463 -18.40 11.11 16.37
C ASN A 463 -17.83 10.89 14.97
N THR A 464 -17.41 9.67 14.64
CA THR A 464 -16.94 9.31 13.30
C THR A 464 -18.03 9.47 12.26
N VAL A 465 -17.68 9.98 11.07
CA VAL A 465 -18.58 10.03 9.92
C VAL A 465 -18.11 9.08 8.83
N ILE A 466 -18.95 8.12 8.45
CA ILE A 466 -18.73 7.29 7.27
C ILE A 466 -19.60 7.77 6.11
N THR A 467 -19.02 7.89 4.92
CA THR A 467 -19.71 8.24 3.68
C THR A 467 -19.46 7.17 2.62
N LEU A 468 -20.51 6.46 2.20
CA LEU A 468 -20.51 5.56 1.06
C LEU A 468 -21.47 6.12 0.02
N GLU A 469 -20.92 6.63 -1.06
CA GLU A 469 -21.71 7.23 -2.13
C GLU A 469 -21.35 6.65 -3.49
N ASN A 470 -22.37 6.27 -4.26
CA ASN A 470 -22.20 5.76 -5.61
C ASN A 470 -21.28 4.52 -5.72
N ASN A 471 -21.28 3.59 -4.78
CA ASN A 471 -20.45 2.37 -4.88
C ASN A 471 -21.27 1.20 -5.45
N THR A 472 -20.60 0.26 -6.12
CA THR A 472 -21.19 -1.01 -6.56
C THR A 472 -20.59 -2.16 -5.76
N SER A 473 -21.41 -2.86 -4.99
CA SER A 473 -21.01 -3.98 -4.13
C SER A 473 -21.78 -5.24 -4.48
N VAL A 474 -21.06 -6.30 -4.86
CA VAL A 474 -21.65 -7.56 -5.35
C VAL A 474 -20.89 -8.76 -4.83
N GLY A 475 -21.57 -9.88 -4.59
CA GLY A 475 -20.92 -11.06 -4.01
C GLY A 475 -21.74 -11.84 -2.99
N TYR A 476 -21.07 -12.72 -2.27
CA TYR A 476 -21.69 -13.74 -1.41
C TYR A 476 -21.04 -13.85 -0.02
N GLY A 477 -20.42 -12.76 0.45
CA GLY A 477 -19.96 -12.64 1.83
C GLY A 477 -21.06 -12.95 2.85
N THR A 478 -20.70 -13.05 4.13
CA THR A 478 -21.72 -13.20 5.19
C THR A 478 -22.61 -11.96 5.24
N THR A 479 -21.99 -10.79 5.18
CA THR A 479 -22.65 -9.48 5.05
C THR A 479 -22.05 -8.67 3.91
N MET A 480 -22.84 -7.76 3.33
CA MET A 480 -22.31 -6.74 2.41
C MET A 480 -21.57 -5.67 3.21
N TYR A 481 -22.16 -5.21 4.30
CA TYR A 481 -21.60 -4.15 5.13
C TYR A 481 -21.58 -4.60 6.58
N ASP A 482 -20.39 -4.67 7.15
CA ASP A 482 -20.17 -4.92 8.56
C ASP A 482 -19.80 -3.59 9.24
N VAL A 483 -20.63 -3.11 10.15
CA VAL A 483 -20.42 -1.82 10.80
C VAL A 483 -20.33 -2.00 12.31
N GLU A 484 -19.12 -1.83 12.83
CA GLU A 484 -18.79 -2.05 14.23
C GLU A 484 -18.17 -0.83 14.88
N CYS A 485 -18.32 -0.71 16.20
CA CYS A 485 -17.54 0.25 16.96
C CYS A 485 -16.13 -0.28 17.17
N ALA A 486 -15.14 0.62 17.21
CA ALA A 486 -13.79 0.25 17.60
C ALA A 486 -13.78 -0.36 19.01
N PRO A 487 -12.90 -1.36 19.29
CA PRO A 487 -12.83 -1.99 20.61
C PRO A 487 -12.60 -0.99 21.75
N LEU A 488 -11.89 0.11 21.48
CA LEU A 488 -11.62 1.18 22.45
C LEU A 488 -12.67 2.31 22.44
N ALA A 489 -13.65 2.27 21.53
CA ALA A 489 -14.82 3.15 21.49
C ALA A 489 -16.13 2.36 21.38
N PRO A 490 -16.42 1.39 22.28
CA PRO A 490 -17.49 0.39 22.09
C PRO A 490 -18.93 0.95 22.10
N ASN A 491 -19.11 2.26 22.34
CA ASN A 491 -20.39 2.96 22.34
C ASN A 491 -20.44 4.08 21.28
N CYS A 492 -19.72 3.92 20.18
CA CYS A 492 -19.59 4.91 19.10
C CYS A 492 -20.95 5.42 18.58
N ALA A 493 -21.95 4.54 18.43
CA ALA A 493 -23.30 4.93 18.00
C ALA A 493 -23.98 5.87 19.00
N ALA A 494 -23.94 5.56 20.30
CA ALA A 494 -24.46 6.46 21.33
C ALA A 494 -23.63 7.75 21.46
N SER A 495 -22.42 7.75 20.90
CA SER A 495 -21.45 8.84 20.96
C SER A 495 -21.32 9.59 19.63
N GLY A 496 -22.40 9.63 18.85
CA GLY A 496 -22.54 10.53 17.71
C GLY A 496 -21.95 10.06 16.39
N ALA A 497 -21.52 8.79 16.26
CA ALA A 497 -21.09 8.28 14.96
C ALA A 497 -22.24 8.29 13.94
N THR A 498 -21.99 8.72 12.70
CA THR A 498 -23.02 8.81 11.65
C THR A 498 -22.61 8.08 10.38
N PHE A 499 -23.61 7.79 9.55
CA PHE A 499 -23.43 7.04 8.31
C PHE A 499 -24.24 7.68 7.18
N ILE A 500 -23.56 8.03 6.09
CA ILE A 500 -24.14 8.48 4.84
C ILE A 500 -24.02 7.32 3.85
N PHE A 501 -25.15 6.71 3.48
CA PHE A 501 -25.26 5.58 2.56
C PHE A 501 -26.21 5.97 1.42
N ARG A 502 -25.65 6.37 0.28
CA ARG A 502 -26.45 6.91 -0.83
C ARG A 502 -26.01 6.42 -2.19
N ASN A 503 -26.99 6.16 -3.06
CA ASN A 503 -26.75 5.74 -4.44
C ASN A 503 -25.86 4.48 -4.54
N ASN A 504 -25.87 3.55 -3.58
CA ASN A 504 -25.07 2.34 -3.67
C ASN A 504 -25.88 1.19 -4.30
N ILE A 505 -25.23 0.36 -5.12
CA ILE A 505 -25.75 -0.94 -5.56
C ILE A 505 -25.27 -2.01 -4.59
N SER A 506 -26.19 -2.83 -4.10
CA SER A 506 -25.94 -4.06 -3.34
C SER A 506 -26.61 -5.25 -4.02
N LYS A 507 -25.82 -6.19 -4.56
CA LYS A 507 -26.34 -7.44 -5.16
C LYS A 507 -25.74 -8.68 -4.53
N GLY A 508 -26.58 -9.48 -3.88
CA GLY A 508 -26.19 -10.78 -3.34
C GLY A 508 -26.13 -11.87 -4.41
N TYR A 509 -25.21 -12.81 -4.22
CA TYR A 509 -25.07 -14.04 -4.98
C TYR A 509 -25.16 -15.24 -4.05
N PRO A 510 -25.56 -16.42 -4.56
CA PRO A 510 -25.45 -17.66 -3.80
C PRO A 510 -23.99 -18.00 -3.52
N ASP A 511 -23.65 -18.25 -2.25
CA ASP A 511 -22.33 -18.75 -1.87
C ASP A 511 -22.18 -20.22 -2.32
N PRO A 512 -21.29 -20.53 -3.28
CA PRO A 512 -21.11 -21.89 -3.77
C PRO A 512 -20.51 -22.84 -2.73
N GLY A 513 -19.96 -22.35 -1.62
CA GLY A 513 -19.38 -23.15 -0.54
C GLY A 513 -20.15 -23.12 0.78
N ASP A 514 -21.35 -22.54 0.82
CA ASP A 514 -22.19 -22.44 2.02
C ASP A 514 -23.68 -22.59 1.67
N ASP A 515 -24.06 -23.76 1.14
CA ASP A 515 -25.44 -24.13 0.80
C ASP A 515 -26.23 -23.08 -0.01
N ASN A 516 -25.54 -22.35 -0.91
CA ASN A 516 -26.12 -21.27 -1.71
C ASN A 516 -26.71 -20.11 -0.88
N ARG A 517 -26.18 -19.89 0.33
CA ARG A 517 -26.55 -18.77 1.20
C ARG A 517 -26.32 -17.45 0.45
N LEU A 518 -27.30 -16.56 0.52
CA LEU A 518 -27.15 -15.18 0.05
C LEU A 518 -26.49 -14.32 1.14
N ALA A 519 -25.76 -13.30 0.73
CA ALA A 519 -25.25 -12.29 1.65
C ALA A 519 -26.41 -11.56 2.37
N SER A 520 -26.23 -11.29 3.65
CA SER A 520 -27.06 -10.32 4.38
C SER A 520 -26.62 -8.91 3.99
N GLY A 521 -27.49 -7.92 4.10
CA GLY A 521 -27.13 -6.53 3.74
C GLY A 521 -26.23 -5.91 4.79
N ILE A 522 -26.81 -5.23 5.76
CA ILE A 522 -26.03 -4.50 6.77
C ILE A 522 -26.11 -5.25 8.10
N TYR A 523 -24.95 -5.51 8.68
CA TYR A 523 -24.82 -5.90 10.08
C TYR A 523 -24.38 -4.69 10.90
N LEU A 524 -25.13 -4.40 11.97
CA LEU A 524 -24.92 -3.25 12.85
C LEU A 524 -24.43 -3.69 14.22
N GLY A 525 -23.17 -4.11 14.31
CA GLY A 525 -22.49 -4.37 15.58
C GLY A 525 -22.28 -3.08 16.41
N ALA A 526 -22.20 -1.92 15.75
CA ALA A 526 -22.02 -0.62 16.37
C ALA A 526 -23.23 -0.13 17.19
N GLY A 527 -24.40 -0.77 17.04
CA GLY A 527 -25.68 -0.21 17.45
C GLY A 527 -26.31 0.67 16.36
N ASN A 528 -27.43 1.31 16.69
CA ASN A 528 -28.27 1.98 15.69
C ASN A 528 -27.73 3.38 15.29
N ILE A 529 -26.65 3.41 14.51
CA ILE A 529 -26.03 4.63 13.97
C ILE A 529 -26.94 5.40 13.00
N PHE A 530 -27.90 4.71 12.36
CA PHE A 530 -28.81 5.34 11.39
C PHE A 530 -29.84 6.27 12.04
N ALA A 531 -30.07 6.12 13.35
CA ALA A 531 -30.94 7.02 14.10
C ALA A 531 -30.27 8.35 14.48
N ASN A 532 -28.95 8.46 14.33
CA ASN A 532 -28.23 9.67 14.72
C ASN A 532 -28.49 10.83 13.74
N ALA A 533 -28.64 12.03 14.30
CA ALA A 533 -28.79 13.24 13.49
C ALA A 533 -27.54 13.44 12.61
N GLY A 534 -27.74 13.53 11.30
CA GLY A 534 -26.67 13.62 10.30
C GLY A 534 -26.44 12.34 9.51
N SER A 535 -26.95 11.19 9.97
CA SER A 535 -27.00 9.98 9.15
C SER A 535 -28.02 10.15 8.01
N VAL A 536 -27.68 9.65 6.82
CA VAL A 536 -28.54 9.71 5.64
C VAL A 536 -28.48 8.41 4.87
N ILE A 537 -29.63 7.79 4.64
CA ILE A 537 -29.74 6.51 3.95
C ILE A 537 -30.84 6.67 2.90
N ASP A 538 -30.46 6.83 1.63
CA ASP A 538 -31.41 7.06 0.54
C ASP A 538 -30.86 6.66 -0.84
N HIS A 539 -31.78 6.38 -1.77
CA HIS A 539 -31.52 6.06 -3.17
C HIS A 539 -30.57 4.89 -3.40
N ASN A 540 -30.54 3.89 -2.51
CA ASN A 540 -29.76 2.67 -2.75
C ASN A 540 -30.59 1.65 -3.55
N LEU A 541 -29.89 0.78 -4.27
CA LEU A 541 -30.47 -0.36 -4.99
C LEU A 541 -30.08 -1.65 -4.28
N TRP A 542 -31.08 -2.45 -3.92
CA TRP A 542 -30.89 -3.75 -3.29
C TRP A 542 -31.43 -4.87 -4.18
N SER A 543 -30.61 -5.89 -4.42
CA SER A 543 -30.94 -7.04 -5.26
C SER A 543 -30.48 -8.35 -4.62
N THR A 544 -31.34 -9.36 -4.65
CA THR A 544 -30.96 -10.76 -4.37
C THR A 544 -30.23 -10.94 -3.02
N MET A 545 -30.75 -10.29 -1.98
CA MET A 545 -30.19 -10.29 -0.62
C MET A 545 -30.95 -11.28 0.28
N ASN A 546 -30.26 -11.87 1.26
CA ASN A 546 -30.90 -12.72 2.28
C ASN A 546 -31.91 -11.93 3.15
N THR A 547 -31.64 -10.65 3.35
CA THR A 547 -32.39 -9.74 4.22
C THR A 547 -33.47 -8.94 3.48
N GLY A 548 -33.73 -9.23 2.20
CA GLY A 548 -34.78 -8.57 1.42
C GLY A 548 -34.38 -7.22 0.81
N CYS A 549 -35.39 -6.45 0.37
CA CYS A 549 -35.21 -5.14 -0.24
C CYS A 549 -36.22 -4.12 0.32
N PRO A 550 -35.75 -2.97 0.86
CA PRO A 550 -34.35 -2.75 1.25
C PRO A 550 -33.99 -3.73 2.38
N ASP A 551 -32.71 -3.80 2.75
CA ASP A 551 -32.28 -4.62 3.88
C ASP A 551 -33.10 -4.31 5.15
N VAL A 552 -33.52 -5.33 5.91
CA VAL A 552 -34.38 -5.14 7.10
C VAL A 552 -33.79 -4.24 8.19
N SER A 553 -32.46 -4.11 8.29
CA SER A 553 -31.80 -3.24 9.28
C SER A 553 -31.94 -1.75 8.95
N VAL A 554 -32.23 -1.40 7.69
CA VAL A 554 -32.52 -0.03 7.24
C VAL A 554 -34.01 0.19 6.89
N GLY A 555 -34.68 -0.87 6.42
CA GLY A 555 -35.99 -0.80 5.79
C GLY A 555 -37.12 -0.30 6.67
N GLY A 556 -37.97 0.55 6.10
CA GLY A 556 -39.20 1.07 6.72
C GLY A 556 -39.01 2.15 7.79
N SER A 557 -37.81 2.25 8.39
CA SER A 557 -37.51 3.22 9.45
C SER A 557 -36.53 4.31 9.03
N TYR A 558 -35.56 4.00 8.16
CA TYR A 558 -34.49 4.92 7.78
C TYR A 558 -34.44 5.20 6.28
N GLU A 559 -34.48 4.17 5.44
CA GLU A 559 -34.49 4.34 3.99
C GLU A 559 -35.92 4.43 3.43
N LYS A 560 -36.34 5.63 3.02
CA LYS A 560 -37.69 5.88 2.47
C LYS A 560 -37.74 5.89 0.94
N ILE A 561 -36.61 6.13 0.29
CA ILE A 561 -36.46 6.16 -1.16
C ILE A 561 -35.38 5.14 -1.48
N TYR A 562 -35.74 4.06 -2.16
CA TYR A 562 -34.85 2.96 -2.54
C TYR A 562 -35.36 2.31 -3.82
N THR A 563 -34.51 1.52 -4.47
CA THR A 563 -34.85 0.72 -5.64
C THR A 563 -34.72 -0.77 -5.32
N CYS A 564 -35.78 -1.52 -5.59
CA CYS A 564 -35.75 -2.98 -5.61
C CYS A 564 -35.78 -3.45 -7.05
N GLY A 565 -34.67 -4.01 -7.52
CA GLY A 565 -34.56 -4.44 -8.90
C GLY A 565 -33.19 -5.02 -9.18
N ASP A 566 -33.08 -5.68 -10.32
CA ASP A 566 -31.78 -6.16 -10.79
C ASP A 566 -30.96 -4.96 -11.31
N PRO A 567 -29.70 -4.77 -10.89
CA PRO A 567 -28.84 -3.78 -11.51
C PRO A 567 -28.42 -4.15 -12.94
N ASP A 568 -28.73 -5.36 -13.44
CA ASP A 568 -28.41 -5.83 -14.80
C ASP A 568 -26.96 -5.51 -15.20
N LEU A 569 -26.01 -5.97 -14.40
CA LEU A 569 -24.58 -5.81 -14.66
C LEU A 569 -24.13 -6.61 -15.90
N VAL A 570 -23.03 -6.22 -16.53
CA VAL A 570 -22.46 -7.00 -17.64
C VAL A 570 -21.86 -8.30 -17.10
N GLY A 571 -22.22 -9.44 -17.68
CA GLY A 571 -21.68 -10.76 -17.27
C GLY A 571 -22.25 -11.31 -15.96
N GLU A 572 -23.31 -10.69 -15.45
CA GLU A 572 -23.87 -10.89 -14.11
C GLU A 572 -24.27 -12.32 -13.74
N SER A 573 -24.49 -13.21 -14.71
CA SER A 573 -24.76 -14.63 -14.44
C SER A 573 -23.62 -15.38 -13.74
N ASN A 574 -22.40 -14.82 -13.77
CA ASN A 574 -21.22 -15.42 -13.16
C ASN A 574 -20.43 -14.35 -12.39
N ILE A 575 -20.48 -14.42 -11.07
CA ILE A 575 -19.77 -13.50 -10.17
C ILE A 575 -18.24 -13.48 -10.39
N ASN A 576 -17.65 -14.58 -10.87
CA ASN A 576 -16.21 -14.63 -11.18
C ASN A 576 -15.84 -14.02 -12.54
N ALA A 577 -16.83 -13.58 -13.33
CA ALA A 577 -16.63 -12.94 -14.63
C ALA A 577 -17.43 -11.63 -14.74
N ILE A 578 -17.86 -11.08 -13.60
CA ILE A 578 -18.73 -9.92 -13.57
C ILE A 578 -17.96 -8.67 -14.01
N ASN A 579 -18.65 -7.81 -14.75
CA ASN A 579 -18.20 -6.47 -15.06
C ASN A 579 -19.22 -5.49 -14.44
N PRO A 580 -18.76 -4.55 -13.60
CA PRO A 580 -19.64 -3.64 -12.85
C PRO A 580 -20.35 -2.59 -13.71
N ASN A 581 -20.08 -2.50 -15.01
CA ASN A 581 -20.86 -1.68 -15.93
C ASN A 581 -22.32 -2.14 -15.95
N ILE A 582 -23.25 -1.19 -15.85
CA ILE A 582 -24.68 -1.44 -15.92
C ILE A 582 -25.14 -1.48 -17.38
N THR A 583 -26.10 -2.33 -17.71
CA THR A 583 -26.70 -2.35 -19.06
C THR A 583 -27.88 -1.39 -19.17
N SER A 584 -28.32 -1.10 -20.40
CA SER A 584 -29.43 -0.16 -20.68
C SER A 584 -30.79 -0.54 -20.08
N SER A 585 -30.98 -1.77 -19.61
CA SER A 585 -32.21 -2.22 -18.93
C SER A 585 -32.17 -2.08 -17.42
N SER A 586 -31.02 -1.68 -16.86
CA SER A 586 -30.79 -1.63 -15.41
C SER A 586 -31.80 -0.76 -14.68
N ALA A 587 -32.30 -1.27 -13.55
CA ALA A 587 -33.14 -0.50 -12.62
C ALA A 587 -32.37 0.66 -11.94
N ALA A 588 -31.04 0.69 -12.04
CA ALA A 588 -30.21 1.72 -11.45
C ALA A 588 -30.30 3.06 -12.21
N ILE A 589 -30.62 3.03 -13.52
CA ILE A 589 -30.57 4.20 -14.40
C ILE A 589 -31.62 5.24 -13.99
N ASN A 590 -31.19 6.50 -13.82
CA ASN A 590 -32.03 7.63 -13.39
C ASN A 590 -32.78 7.43 -12.05
N SER A 591 -32.32 6.48 -11.23
CA SER A 591 -32.93 6.15 -9.93
C SER A 591 -32.17 6.75 -8.74
N GLY A 592 -31.00 7.35 -8.98
CA GLY A 592 -30.18 7.99 -7.95
C GLY A 592 -30.56 9.45 -7.69
N ILE A 593 -29.78 10.10 -6.83
CA ILE A 593 -29.84 11.55 -6.58
C ILE A 593 -28.49 12.22 -6.86
N ALA A 594 -28.51 13.42 -7.43
CA ALA A 594 -27.27 14.17 -7.66
C ALA A 594 -26.58 14.54 -6.33
N ILE A 595 -25.27 14.28 -6.25
CA ILE A 595 -24.45 14.57 -5.07
C ILE A 595 -23.49 15.70 -5.40
N SER A 596 -23.50 16.76 -4.58
CA SER A 596 -22.68 17.95 -4.81
C SER A 596 -21.18 17.59 -4.83
N GLY A 597 -20.50 17.92 -5.93
CA GLY A 597 -19.07 17.67 -6.11
C GLY A 597 -18.74 16.34 -6.81
N ILE A 598 -19.69 15.42 -6.93
CA ILE A 598 -19.50 14.16 -7.68
C ILE A 598 -20.16 14.32 -9.05
N THR A 599 -19.35 14.62 -10.05
CA THR A 599 -19.83 14.93 -11.42
C THR A 599 -19.54 13.83 -12.44
N THR A 600 -18.69 12.86 -12.08
CA THR A 600 -18.35 11.72 -12.92
C THR A 600 -18.54 10.40 -12.20
N ASP A 601 -18.68 9.31 -12.96
CA ASP A 601 -18.68 7.92 -12.48
C ASP A 601 -17.24 7.37 -12.37
N TYR A 602 -17.11 6.07 -12.08
CA TYR A 602 -15.81 5.38 -12.02
C TYR A 602 -15.04 5.41 -13.35
N ASN A 603 -15.73 5.36 -14.49
CA ASN A 603 -15.11 5.39 -15.82
C ASN A 603 -14.79 6.82 -16.30
N GLY A 604 -15.12 7.85 -15.52
CA GLY A 604 -14.97 9.26 -15.91
C GLY A 604 -16.12 9.79 -16.77
N ASN A 605 -17.20 9.03 -16.96
CA ASN A 605 -18.40 9.50 -17.65
C ASN A 605 -19.15 10.52 -16.80
N THR A 606 -19.77 11.52 -17.42
CA THR A 606 -20.58 12.51 -16.69
C THR A 606 -21.82 11.87 -16.07
N ARG A 607 -22.05 12.13 -14.78
CA ARG A 607 -23.26 11.70 -14.06
C ARG A 607 -24.52 12.32 -14.65
N ALA A 608 -25.54 11.50 -14.90
CA ALA A 608 -26.84 11.98 -15.38
C ALA A 608 -27.61 12.77 -14.29
N ASN A 609 -28.76 13.33 -14.66
CA ASN A 609 -29.65 14.00 -13.69
C ASN A 609 -31.12 13.58 -13.93
N PRO A 610 -31.68 12.67 -13.12
CA PRO A 610 -31.03 12.00 -11.98
C PRO A 610 -29.90 11.04 -12.41
N PRO A 611 -28.85 10.83 -11.59
CA PRO A 611 -27.76 9.91 -11.93
C PRO A 611 -28.20 8.44 -11.84
N ALA A 612 -27.40 7.53 -12.39
CA ALA A 612 -27.52 6.12 -12.06
C ALA A 612 -27.08 5.84 -10.61
N ILE A 613 -27.74 4.88 -9.95
CA ILE A 613 -27.28 4.30 -8.68
C ILE A 613 -26.02 3.45 -8.97
N GLY A 614 -25.00 3.53 -8.12
CA GLY A 614 -23.78 2.73 -8.20
C GLY A 614 -22.60 3.45 -8.84
N ALA A 615 -21.51 2.71 -9.03
CA ALA A 615 -20.22 3.25 -9.46
C ALA A 615 -20.17 3.68 -10.93
N MET A 616 -21.09 3.20 -11.76
CA MET A 616 -21.05 3.34 -13.22
C MET A 616 -22.31 4.03 -13.74
N GLU A 617 -22.15 4.84 -14.79
CA GLU A 617 -23.22 5.26 -15.70
C GLU A 617 -23.30 4.30 -16.91
N PRO A 618 -24.44 4.21 -17.60
CA PRO A 618 -24.67 3.26 -18.70
C PRO A 618 -23.99 3.61 -20.03
#